data_AF-A0A2V2UJL4-F1
#
_entry.id   AF-A0A2V2UJL4-F1
#
_cell.length_a   1.000
_cell.length_b   1.000
_cell.length_c   1.000
_cell.angle_alpha   90.00
_cell.angle_beta   90.00
_cell.angle_gamma   90.00
#
_symmetry.space_group_name_H-M   'P 1'
#
loop_
_entity.id
_entity.type
_entity.pdbx_description
1 polymer ?
#
loop_
_entity_poly.entity_id
_entity_poly.type
_entity_poly.pdbx_seq_one_letter_code
_entity_poly.pdbx_strand_id
1 'polypeptide(L)' 'KAVFKVSNYDRRKEPRHILKKEGMSIFWGIKYALAKNPEAEIIYHEGAIGKEPMCIIFASNPAEVVNKIRIILKRY' A
#
# COMPACT_ATOMS: atom_id res chain seq x y z
N LYS A 1 -21.05 0.88 4.13
CA LYS A 1 -20.24 1.19 2.93
C LYS A 1 -18.78 1.35 3.38
N ALA A 2 -17.80 0.76 2.69
CA ALA A 2 -16.40 0.92 3.05
C ALA A 2 -15.99 2.41 2.96
N VAL A 3 -15.28 2.90 3.97
CA VAL A 3 -14.85 4.31 4.08
C VAL A 3 -13.76 4.65 3.07
N PHE A 4 -12.88 3.68 2.80
CA PHE A 4 -11.78 3.79 1.85
C PHE A 4 -11.80 2.60 0.89
N LYS A 5 -11.36 2.84 -0.35
CA LYS A 5 -11.01 1.74 -1.27
C LYS A 5 -9.61 1.25 -0.92
N VAL A 6 -9.48 -0.03 -0.59
CA VAL A 6 -8.22 -0.62 -0.11
C VAL A 6 -7.77 -1.73 -1.07
N SER A 7 -6.46 -1.85 -1.25
CA SER A 7 -5.80 -2.99 -1.88
C SER A 7 -4.57 -3.41 -1.05
N ASN A 8 -3.92 -4.50 -1.44
CA ASN A 8 -2.73 -5.00 -0.76
C ASN A 8 -1.77 -5.68 -1.72
N TYR A 9 -0.58 -6.00 -1.24
CA TYR A 9 0.30 -6.96 -1.91
C TYR A 9 1.07 -7.79 -0.87
N ASP A 10 1.43 -9.01 -1.25
CA ASP A 10 2.21 -9.92 -0.40
C ASP A 10 3.67 -9.91 -0.87
N ARG A 11 4.57 -9.48 0.01
CA ARG A 11 6.02 -9.42 -0.27
C ARG A 11 6.64 -10.79 -0.55
N ARG A 12 6.03 -11.88 -0.09
CA ARG A 12 6.48 -13.25 -0.39
C ARG A 12 6.24 -13.65 -1.84
N LYS A 13 5.35 -12.92 -2.55
CA LYS A 13 5.04 -13.14 -3.97
C LYS A 13 5.90 -12.30 -4.92
N GLU A 14 6.83 -11.52 -4.37
CA GLU A 14 7.74 -10.70 -5.18
C GLU A 14 8.66 -11.58 -6.04
N PRO A 15 8.73 -11.36 -7.37
CA PRO A 15 9.62 -12.14 -8.22
C PRO A 15 11.09 -11.96 -7.84
N ARG A 16 11.87 -13.04 -7.84
CA ARG A 16 13.30 -13.03 -7.44
C ARG A 16 14.14 -12.00 -8.20
N HIS A 17 13.83 -11.72 -9.47
CA HIS A 17 14.56 -10.73 -10.27
C HIS A 17 14.24 -9.28 -9.87
N ILE A 18 13.09 -9.02 -9.25
CA ILE A 18 12.74 -7.72 -8.65
C ILE A 18 13.40 -7.59 -7.29
N LEU A 19 13.37 -8.64 -6.46
CA LEU A 19 13.99 -8.63 -5.13
C LEU A 19 15.50 -8.30 -5.16
N LYS A 20 16.20 -8.72 -6.22
CA LYS A 20 17.63 -8.43 -6.44
C LYS A 20 17.89 -6.99 -6.91
N LYS A 21 16.88 -6.26 -7.35
CA LYS A 21 17.00 -4.87 -7.81
C LYS A 21 16.59 -3.93 -6.69
N GLU A 22 17.55 -3.13 -6.24
CA GLU A 22 17.32 -2.13 -5.20
C GLU A 22 16.21 -1.15 -5.61
N GLY A 23 15.37 -0.75 -4.66
CA GLY A 23 14.28 0.21 -4.86
C GLY A 23 13.03 -0.33 -5.59
N MET A 24 13.03 -1.58 -6.07
CA MET A 24 11.94 -2.06 -6.93
C MET A 24 10.76 -2.71 -6.20
N SER A 25 10.92 -3.12 -4.93
CA SER A 25 9.88 -3.85 -4.21
C SER A 25 8.59 -3.07 -4.01
N ILE A 26 8.68 -1.78 -3.67
CA ILE A 26 7.50 -0.93 -3.49
C ILE A 26 6.82 -0.67 -4.83
N PHE A 27 7.60 -0.38 -5.88
CA PHE A 27 7.07 -0.15 -7.23
C PHE A 27 6.30 -1.38 -7.74
N TRP A 28 6.89 -2.57 -7.62
CA TRP A 28 6.22 -3.82 -7.97
C TRP A 28 4.95 -4.03 -7.13
N GLY A 29 5.02 -3.81 -5.81
CA GLY A 29 3.90 -4.01 -4.90
C GLY A 29 2.72 -3.09 -5.19
N ILE A 30 2.98 -1.80 -5.44
CA ILE A 30 1.95 -0.82 -5.83
C ILE A 30 1.32 -1.23 -7.17
N LYS A 31 2.13 -1.59 -8.17
CA LYS A 31 1.61 -2.04 -9.48
C LYS A 31 0.74 -3.29 -9.34
N TYR A 32 1.18 -4.26 -8.54
CA TYR A 32 0.43 -5.48 -8.26
C TYR A 32 -0.90 -5.19 -7.55
N ALA A 33 -0.89 -4.29 -6.57
CA ALA A 33 -2.08 -3.90 -5.82
C ALA A 33 -3.09 -3.12 -6.67
N LEU A 34 -2.62 -2.18 -7.51
CA LEU A 34 -3.47 -1.40 -8.42
C LEU A 34 -4.02 -2.23 -9.57
N ALA A 35 -3.33 -3.26 -10.03
CA ALA A 35 -3.88 -4.20 -11.02
C ALA A 35 -5.12 -4.96 -10.48
N LYS A 36 -5.19 -5.19 -9.16
CA LYS A 36 -6.36 -5.81 -8.50
C LYS A 36 -7.49 -4.82 -8.23
N ASN A 37 -7.13 -3.58 -7.87
CA ASN A 37 -8.08 -2.51 -7.57
C ASN A 37 -7.46 -1.16 -8.01
N PRO A 38 -7.78 -0.69 -9.23
CA PRO A 38 -7.21 0.55 -9.77
C PRO A 38 -7.60 1.81 -8.99
N GLU A 39 -8.71 1.74 -8.24
CA GLU A 39 -9.25 2.87 -7.48
C GLU A 39 -8.79 2.84 -6.00
N ALA A 40 -7.79 2.03 -5.65
CA ALA A 40 -7.32 1.91 -4.28
C ALA A 40 -6.70 3.22 -3.78
N GLU A 41 -7.21 3.71 -2.66
CA GLU A 41 -6.72 4.88 -1.95
C GLU A 41 -5.71 4.52 -0.86
N ILE A 42 -5.73 3.27 -0.42
CA ILE A 42 -4.83 2.73 0.59
C ILE A 42 -4.30 1.40 0.09
N ILE A 43 -2.98 1.21 0.14
CA ILE A 43 -2.32 -0.05 -0.20
C ILE A 43 -1.45 -0.48 0.97
N TYR A 44 -1.65 -1.69 1.48
CA TYR A 44 -0.84 -2.24 2.58
C TYR A 44 -0.13 -3.54 2.21
N HIS A 45 0.86 -3.89 3.04
CA HIS A 45 1.45 -5.23 3.09
C HIS A 45 1.70 -5.65 4.54
N GLU A 46 1.64 -6.95 4.81
CA GLU A 46 1.84 -7.52 6.15
C GLU A 46 3.31 -7.67 6.54
N GLY A 47 4.22 -7.21 5.68
CA GLY A 47 5.66 -7.30 5.91
C GLY A 47 6.27 -8.56 5.30
N ALA A 48 7.47 -8.89 5.73
CA ALA A 48 8.19 -10.11 5.38
C ALA A 48 9.26 -10.39 6.46
N ILE A 49 10.00 -11.49 6.34
CA ILE A 49 11.15 -11.74 7.22
C ILE A 49 12.12 -10.54 7.13
N GLY A 50 12.40 -9.91 8.27
CA GLY A 50 13.26 -8.73 8.36
C GLY A 50 12.65 -7.44 7.78
N LYS A 51 11.34 -7.39 7.49
CA LYS A 51 10.67 -6.19 7.00
C LYS A 51 9.32 -5.98 7.70
N GLU A 52 9.13 -4.80 8.29
CA GLU A 52 7.91 -4.45 9.01
C GLU A 52 6.68 -4.37 8.08
N PRO A 53 5.45 -4.56 8.61
CA PRO A 53 4.20 -4.26 7.91
C PRO A 53 4.08 -2.75 7.65
N MET A 54 3.47 -2.36 6.53
CA MET A 54 3.22 -0.94 6.23
C MET A 54 1.89 -0.73 5.51
N CYS A 55 1.35 0.48 5.68
CA CYS A 55 0.18 1.00 5.00
C CYS A 55 0.56 2.31 4.28
N ILE A 56 0.27 2.39 2.98
CA ILE A 56 0.58 3.53 2.11
C ILE A 56 -0.75 4.20 1.71
N ILE A 57 -0.88 5.50 2.00
CA ILE A 57 -2.09 6.28 1.75
C ILE A 57 -1.85 7.22 0.56
N PHE A 58 -2.72 7.15 -0.44
CA PHE A 58 -2.66 7.98 -1.64
C PHE A 58 -3.75 9.06 -1.62
N ALA A 59 -3.39 10.25 -2.06
CA ALA A 59 -4.33 11.34 -2.33
C ALA A 59 -3.72 12.33 -3.33
N SER A 60 -4.55 13.21 -3.89
CA SER A 60 -4.12 14.17 -4.92
C SER A 60 -3.30 15.32 -4.34
N ASN A 61 -3.41 15.57 -3.03
CA ASN A 61 -2.67 16.62 -2.34
C ASN A 61 -2.44 16.27 -0.85
N PRO A 62 -1.50 16.95 -0.16
CA PRO A 62 -1.18 16.65 1.24
C PRO A 62 -2.35 16.84 2.22
N ALA A 63 -3.22 17.83 2.01
CA ALA A 63 -4.35 18.10 2.89
C ALA A 63 -5.35 16.92 2.89
N GLU A 64 -5.59 16.31 1.73
CA GLU A 64 -6.39 15.09 1.63
C GLU A 64 -5.76 13.90 2.35
N VAL A 65 -4.43 13.74 2.31
CA VAL A 65 -3.74 12.69 3.07
C VAL A 65 -4.01 12.86 4.58
N VAL A 66 -3.84 14.08 5.10
CA VAL A 66 -4.10 14.39 6.52
C VAL A 66 -5.57 14.11 6.88
N ASN A 67 -6.51 14.45 6.00
CA ASN A 67 -7.92 14.16 6.20
C ASN A 67 -8.21 12.66 6.27
N LYS A 68 -7.59 11.85 5.39
CA LYS A 68 -7.71 10.38 5.44
C LYS A 68 -7.15 9.83 6.75
N ILE A 69 -5.99 10.30 7.19
CA ILE A 69 -5.38 9.91 8.47
C ILE A 69 -6.30 10.24 9.65
N ARG A 70 -6.87 11.45 9.69
CA ARG A 70 -7.81 11.85 10.74
C ARG A 70 -9.04 10.93 10.81
N ILE A 71 -9.54 10.51 9.66
CA ILE A 71 -10.67 9.58 9.57
C ILE A 71 -10.28 8.18 10.09
N ILE A 72 -9.06 7.71 9.83
CA ILE A 72 -8.52 6.46 10.37
C ILE A 72 -8.43 6.54 11.89
N LEU A 73 -7.82 7.61 12.42
CA LEU A 73 -7.63 7.80 13.87
C LEU A 73 -8.95 7.88 14.65
N LYS A 74 -10.01 8.41 14.05
CA LYS A 74 -11.35 8.44 14.69
C LYS A 74 -12.02 7.06 14.81
N ARG A 75 -11.49 6.05 14.10
CA ARG A 75 -12.05 4.70 14.06
C ARG A 75 -11.09 3.63 14.57
N TYR A 76 -9.92 4.05 15.04
CA TYR A 76 -8.95 3.19 15.72
C TYR A 76 -9.28 3.15 17.21
#